data_AF-A0A2V9K646-F1
#
_entry.id   AF-A0A2V9K646-F1
#
_cell.length_a   1.000
_cell.length_b   1.000
_cell.length_c   1.000
_cell.angle_alpha   90.00
_cell.angle_beta   90.00
_cell.angle_gamma   90.00
#
_symmetry.space_group_name_H-M   'P 1'
#
loop_
_entity.id
_entity.type
_entity.pdbx_description
1 polymer ?
#
loop_
_entity_poly.entity_id
_entity_poly.type
_entity_poly.pdbx_seq_one_letter_code
_entity_poly.pdbx_strand_id
1 'polypeptide(L)'
;MTDSVVDLRSDTVTKPTAAMRRAMAEAEVGDDVYREDPTVNRLQDRAAEIFQRDAGLFVPSGTMGNQTAIKVHTQPGREVICEERAHIVNHEMGMMAAFSGVLPRTIQAEDGILSWALIAPQLRGRSDHRARTGLVELENTSNLAGGSVYPQAVAEEICDRAHAAGLPVHLDGARIFNAAVALGCSPAELTRKFDSVMFCLSKGLGAPVGSMLVGSKEFIEEARLVRKMLGGGMRQAGVLA
;
A
#
# COMPACT_ATOMS: atom_id res chain seq x y z
N MET A 1 9.97 22.01 -33.22
CA MET A 1 10.85 21.56 -32.12
C MET A 1 9.94 21.25 -30.96
N THR A 2 9.76 19.98 -30.61
CA THR A 2 9.07 19.64 -29.37
C THR A 2 10.03 19.97 -28.24
N ASP A 3 9.77 21.04 -27.51
CA ASP A 3 10.48 21.29 -26.25
C ASP A 3 10.25 20.09 -25.34
N SER A 4 11.23 19.20 -25.26
CA SER A 4 11.19 18.07 -24.35
C SER A 4 11.40 18.60 -22.95
N VAL A 5 10.30 18.82 -22.22
CA VAL A 5 10.35 19.20 -20.82
C VAL A 5 10.94 18.05 -20.00
N VAL A 6 12.05 18.31 -19.31
CA VAL A 6 12.64 17.40 -18.33
C VAL A 6 11.93 17.64 -16.99
N ASP A 7 11.03 16.73 -16.61
CA ASP A 7 10.22 16.84 -15.40
C ASP A 7 10.72 15.88 -14.31
N LEU A 8 11.45 16.41 -13.33
CA LEU A 8 12.05 15.66 -12.22
C LEU A 8 11.29 15.87 -10.89
N ARG A 9 10.05 16.37 -10.93
CA ARG A 9 9.28 16.66 -9.71
C ARG A 9 8.88 15.38 -8.96
N SER A 10 8.51 14.34 -9.70
CA SER A 10 8.03 13.06 -9.16
C SER A 10 7.88 12.05 -10.29
N ASP A 11 8.00 10.76 -10.00
CA ASP A 11 7.66 9.67 -10.93
C ASP A 11 6.16 9.54 -11.20
N THR A 12 5.31 10.31 -10.54
CA THR A 12 3.87 10.41 -10.83
C THR A 12 3.56 11.16 -12.13
N VAL A 13 4.53 11.86 -12.74
CA VAL A 13 4.34 12.64 -13.98
C VAL A 13 4.40 11.78 -15.25
N THR A 14 4.64 10.48 -15.11
CA THR A 14 4.64 9.52 -16.21
C THR A 14 3.34 9.57 -17.00
N LYS A 15 3.42 9.37 -18.33
CA LYS A 15 2.27 9.35 -19.22
C LYS A 15 2.16 7.99 -19.91
N PRO A 16 0.93 7.49 -20.15
CA PRO A 16 0.74 6.23 -20.87
C PRO A 16 1.42 6.25 -22.23
N THR A 17 2.19 5.19 -22.50
CA THR A 17 2.80 4.94 -23.80
C THR A 17 1.73 4.66 -24.86
N ALA A 18 2.09 4.70 -26.14
CA ALA A 18 1.15 4.36 -27.22
C ALA A 18 0.61 2.93 -27.09
N ALA A 19 1.45 1.97 -26.69
CA ALA A 19 1.04 0.59 -26.45
C ALA A 19 0.04 0.48 -25.28
N MET A 20 0.31 1.17 -24.17
CA MET A 20 -0.60 1.20 -23.02
C MET A 20 -1.95 1.83 -23.37
N ARG A 21 -1.95 2.95 -24.11
CA ARG A 21 -3.20 3.59 -24.57
C ARG A 21 -4.04 2.67 -25.44
N ARG A 22 -3.40 1.86 -26.29
CA ARG A 22 -4.08 0.87 -27.10
C ARG A 22 -4.68 -0.24 -26.25
N ALA A 23 -3.90 -0.80 -25.32
CA ALA A 23 -4.39 -1.82 -24.39
C ALA A 23 -5.61 -1.34 -23.59
N MET A 24 -5.58 -0.10 -23.09
CA MET A 24 -6.72 0.52 -22.40
C MET A 24 -7.96 0.67 -23.30
N ALA A 25 -7.77 1.08 -24.56
CA ALA A 25 -8.88 1.29 -25.50
C ALA A 25 -9.52 -0.01 -26.00
N GLU A 26 -8.75 -1.09 -26.02
CA GLU A 26 -9.17 -2.43 -26.48
C GLU A 26 -9.58 -3.35 -25.32
N ALA A 27 -9.49 -2.89 -24.07
CA ALA A 27 -9.82 -3.68 -22.89
C ALA A 27 -11.30 -4.10 -22.88
N GLU A 28 -11.54 -5.39 -22.67
CA GLU A 28 -12.87 -5.90 -22.35
C GLU A 28 -13.27 -5.40 -20.95
N VAL A 29 -14.47 -4.83 -20.83
CA VAL A 29 -14.94 -4.22 -19.59
C VAL A 29 -16.29 -4.76 -19.17
N GLY A 30 -16.58 -4.60 -17.89
CA GLY A 30 -17.85 -4.97 -17.27
C GLY A 30 -18.13 -4.09 -16.06
N ASP A 31 -19.05 -4.49 -15.18
CA ASP A 31 -19.29 -3.75 -13.95
C ASP A 31 -18.45 -4.35 -12.80
N ASP A 32 -17.38 -3.67 -12.37
CA ASP A 32 -16.53 -4.13 -11.25
C ASP A 32 -17.30 -4.22 -9.91
N VAL A 33 -18.39 -3.48 -9.72
CA VAL A 33 -19.22 -3.65 -8.50
C VAL A 33 -19.93 -5.00 -8.48
N TYR A 34 -20.32 -5.52 -9.64
CA TYR A 34 -20.80 -6.89 -9.78
C TYR A 34 -19.68 -7.93 -9.96
N ARG A 35 -18.42 -7.49 -9.99
CA ARG A 35 -17.22 -8.31 -10.25
C ARG A 35 -17.20 -8.91 -11.66
N GLU A 36 -17.85 -8.24 -12.60
CA GLU A 36 -18.02 -8.70 -13.97
C GLU A 36 -17.08 -8.02 -14.96
N ASP A 37 -16.15 -7.17 -14.48
CA ASP A 37 -15.12 -6.57 -15.34
C ASP A 37 -13.94 -7.55 -15.52
N PRO A 38 -13.79 -8.18 -16.70
CA PRO A 38 -12.80 -9.23 -16.90
C PRO A 38 -11.37 -8.71 -16.85
N THR A 39 -11.13 -7.45 -17.24
CA THR A 39 -9.78 -6.87 -17.23
C THR A 39 -9.35 -6.51 -15.81
N VAL A 40 -10.26 -5.95 -14.99
CA VAL A 40 -9.98 -5.73 -13.56
C VAL A 40 -9.71 -7.05 -12.83
N ASN A 41 -10.50 -8.09 -13.11
CA ASN A 41 -10.30 -9.41 -12.51
C ASN A 41 -8.92 -9.98 -12.86
N ARG A 42 -8.52 -9.94 -14.14
CA ARG A 42 -7.18 -10.39 -14.56
C ARG A 42 -6.05 -9.59 -13.91
N LEU A 43 -6.19 -8.27 -13.76
CA LEU A 43 -5.19 -7.45 -13.05
C LEU A 43 -5.06 -7.87 -11.58
N GLN A 44 -6.18 -8.06 -10.88
CA GLN A 44 -6.20 -8.49 -9.48
C GLN A 44 -5.56 -9.87 -9.30
N ASP A 45 -5.91 -10.83 -10.16
CA ASP A 45 -5.33 -12.18 -10.13
C ASP A 45 -3.83 -12.15 -10.42
N ARG A 46 -3.41 -11.35 -11.41
CA ARG A 46 -1.99 -11.20 -11.75
C ARG A 46 -1.18 -10.54 -10.63
N ALA A 47 -1.74 -9.55 -9.95
CA ALA A 47 -1.10 -8.92 -8.80
C ALA A 47 -0.97 -9.93 -7.64
N ALA A 48 -2.00 -10.72 -7.37
CA ALA A 48 -1.97 -11.79 -6.37
C ALA A 48 -0.88 -12.82 -6.71
N GLU A 49 -0.78 -13.25 -7.97
CA GLU A 49 0.25 -14.18 -8.44
C GLU A 49 1.67 -13.62 -8.26
N ILE A 50 1.93 -12.38 -8.70
CA ILE A 50 3.26 -11.74 -8.61
C ILE A 50 3.73 -11.61 -7.16
N PHE A 51 2.82 -11.32 -6.23
CA PHE A 51 3.14 -11.16 -4.81
C PHE A 51 2.98 -12.47 -4.02
N GLN A 52 2.59 -13.57 -4.68
CA GLN A 52 2.28 -14.86 -4.06
C GLN A 52 1.28 -14.73 -2.90
N ARG A 53 0.19 -14.01 -3.15
CA ARG A 53 -0.92 -13.76 -2.22
C ARG A 53 -2.20 -14.39 -2.71
N ASP A 54 -3.14 -14.55 -1.80
CA ASP A 54 -4.42 -15.21 -2.10
C ASP A 54 -5.31 -14.34 -2.98
N ALA A 55 -5.25 -13.02 -2.82
CA ALA A 55 -6.10 -12.08 -3.54
C ALA A 55 -5.49 -10.69 -3.70
N GLY A 56 -5.99 -9.96 -4.70
CA GLY A 56 -5.70 -8.56 -4.97
C GLY A 56 -6.97 -7.72 -5.15
N LEU A 57 -6.86 -6.42 -4.92
CA LEU A 57 -7.93 -5.44 -5.08
C LEU A 57 -7.40 -4.20 -5.79
N PHE A 58 -8.01 -3.86 -6.92
CA PHE A 58 -7.72 -2.61 -7.61
C PHE A 58 -8.39 -1.43 -6.91
N VAL A 59 -7.62 -0.37 -6.67
CA VAL A 59 -8.08 0.89 -6.06
C VAL A 59 -7.63 2.10 -6.89
N PRO A 60 -8.39 3.21 -6.91
CA PRO A 60 -8.05 4.39 -7.71
C PRO A 60 -6.71 5.05 -7.36
N SER A 61 -6.24 4.94 -6.10
CA SER A 61 -5.01 5.58 -5.64
C SER A 61 -4.36 4.84 -4.47
N GLY A 62 -3.06 5.07 -4.28
CA GLY A 62 -2.31 4.50 -3.16
C GLY A 62 -2.85 4.93 -1.80
N THR A 63 -3.26 6.20 -1.67
CA THR A 63 -3.95 6.71 -0.47
C THR A 63 -5.20 5.89 -0.14
N MET A 64 -6.04 5.57 -1.13
CA MET A 64 -7.20 4.72 -0.85
C MET A 64 -6.77 3.31 -0.42
N GLY A 65 -5.72 2.76 -1.02
CA GLY A 65 -5.16 1.46 -0.65
C GLY A 65 -4.69 1.42 0.82
N ASN A 66 -3.85 2.38 1.21
CA ASN A 66 -3.35 2.50 2.59
C ASN A 66 -4.50 2.71 3.59
N GLN A 67 -5.39 3.67 3.32
CA GLN A 67 -6.50 3.95 4.24
C GLN A 67 -7.49 2.79 4.33
N THR A 68 -7.66 2.03 3.24
CA THR A 68 -8.42 0.78 3.25
C THR A 68 -7.76 -0.25 4.16
N ALA A 69 -6.46 -0.50 4.01
CA ALA A 69 -5.73 -1.44 4.84
C ALA A 69 -5.75 -1.07 6.33
N ILE A 70 -5.54 0.21 6.64
CA ILE A 70 -5.60 0.73 8.02
C ILE A 70 -6.99 0.52 8.61
N LYS A 71 -8.05 0.82 7.86
CA LYS A 71 -9.44 0.63 8.33
C LYS A 71 -9.76 -0.83 8.63
N VAL A 72 -9.28 -1.76 7.80
CA VAL A 72 -9.52 -3.21 7.98
C VAL A 72 -8.72 -3.75 9.18
N HIS A 73 -7.45 -3.36 9.33
CA HIS A 73 -6.58 -3.86 10.40
C HIS A 73 -6.83 -3.24 11.77
N THR A 74 -7.56 -2.13 11.83
CA THR A 74 -7.72 -1.36 13.07
C THR A 74 -9.19 -1.12 13.44
N GLN A 75 -9.39 -0.54 14.62
CA GLN A 75 -10.69 -0.11 15.12
C GLN A 75 -10.56 1.30 15.70
N PRO A 76 -11.62 2.11 15.70
CA PRO A 76 -11.60 3.42 16.35
C PRO A 76 -11.08 3.35 17.80
N GLY A 77 -10.25 4.31 18.18
CA GLY A 77 -9.59 4.34 19.49
C GLY A 77 -8.29 3.52 19.59
N ARG A 78 -7.81 2.93 18.49
CA ARG A 78 -6.47 2.32 18.39
C ARG A 78 -5.44 3.29 17.82
N GLU A 79 -4.19 2.88 17.82
CA GLU A 79 -3.09 3.59 17.17
C GLU A 79 -2.33 2.73 16.15
N VAL A 80 -1.70 3.40 15.18
CA VAL A 80 -0.83 2.83 14.14
C VAL A 80 0.60 3.29 14.39
N ILE A 81 1.53 2.37 14.60
CA ILE A 81 2.96 2.69 14.65
C ILE A 81 3.49 2.82 13.23
N CYS A 82 4.18 3.91 12.95
CA CYS A 82 4.78 4.19 11.65
C CYS A 82 5.99 5.12 11.81
N GLU A 83 6.77 5.28 10.73
CA GLU A 83 7.86 6.26 10.71
C GLU A 83 7.28 7.68 10.60
N GLU A 84 7.94 8.66 11.21
CA GLU A 84 7.44 10.05 11.26
C GLU A 84 7.18 10.67 9.88
N ARG A 85 7.96 10.30 8.87
CA ARG A 85 7.86 10.79 7.50
C ARG A 85 7.05 9.86 6.59
N ALA A 86 6.40 8.83 7.12
CA ALA A 86 5.56 7.93 6.33
C ALA A 86 4.45 8.69 5.58
N HIS A 87 4.12 8.23 4.38
CA HIS A 87 3.13 8.84 3.50
C HIS A 87 1.76 8.95 4.17
N ILE A 88 1.36 7.89 4.90
CA ILE A 88 0.09 7.82 5.64
C ILE A 88 -0.08 8.93 6.69
N VAL A 89 1.03 9.49 7.18
CA VAL A 89 1.04 10.61 8.14
C VAL A 89 1.02 11.94 7.39
N ASN A 90 1.91 12.12 6.41
CA ASN A 90 2.24 13.44 5.87
C ASN A 90 1.46 13.83 4.61
N HIS A 91 0.97 12.84 3.85
CA HIS A 91 0.45 13.05 2.50
C HIS A 91 -0.95 12.46 2.28
N GLU A 92 -1.65 12.09 3.36
CA GLU A 92 -3.00 11.53 3.32
C GLU A 92 -3.99 12.32 4.17
N MET A 93 -3.73 13.60 4.38
CA MET A 93 -4.64 14.55 5.04
C MET A 93 -5.12 14.12 6.44
N GLY A 94 -4.34 13.32 7.16
CA GLY A 94 -4.75 12.79 8.46
C GLY A 94 -5.94 11.82 8.40
N MET A 95 -6.17 11.17 7.26
CA MET A 95 -7.31 10.26 7.04
C MET A 95 -7.38 9.12 8.04
N MET A 96 -6.26 8.67 8.61
CA MET A 96 -6.26 7.69 9.70
C MET A 96 -7.15 8.13 10.87
N ALA A 97 -7.02 9.39 11.28
CA ALA A 97 -7.82 9.96 12.35
C ALA A 97 -9.25 10.23 11.87
N ALA A 98 -9.42 10.85 10.70
CA ALA A 98 -10.72 11.30 10.21
C ALA A 98 -11.67 10.14 9.81
N PHE A 99 -11.13 9.06 9.25
CA PHE A 99 -11.92 7.95 8.68
C PHE A 99 -11.84 6.66 9.49
N SER A 100 -10.65 6.31 9.98
CA SER A 100 -10.44 5.10 10.77
C SER A 100 -10.59 5.34 12.27
N GLY A 101 -10.55 6.60 12.73
CA GLY A 101 -10.64 6.95 14.14
C GLY A 101 -9.40 6.49 14.93
N VAL A 102 -8.24 6.41 14.27
CA VAL A 102 -6.98 5.94 14.87
C VAL A 102 -5.92 7.01 14.86
N LEU A 103 -5.04 6.96 15.87
CA LEU A 103 -3.93 7.90 16.02
C LEU A 103 -2.65 7.35 15.38
N PRO A 104 -1.82 8.19 14.77
CA PRO A 104 -0.45 7.81 14.47
C PRO A 104 0.41 7.83 15.74
N ARG A 105 1.21 6.78 15.94
CA ARG A 105 2.32 6.70 16.89
C ARG A 105 3.61 6.75 16.08
N THR A 106 4.06 7.96 15.77
CA THR A 106 5.22 8.18 14.91
C THR A 106 6.54 7.94 15.65
N ILE A 107 7.53 7.46 14.90
CA ILE A 107 8.90 7.25 15.35
C ILE A 107 9.83 7.83 14.29
N GLN A 108 10.74 8.71 14.69
CA GLN A 108 11.80 9.16 13.80
C GLN A 108 12.86 8.06 13.69
N ALA A 109 13.22 7.67 12.48
CA ALA A 109 14.28 6.69 12.23
C ALA A 109 15.37 7.24 11.31
N GLU A 110 16.56 6.66 11.37
CA GLU A 110 17.61 6.93 10.39
C GLU A 110 17.18 6.40 9.02
N ASP A 111 17.31 7.24 7.98
CA ASP A 111 16.92 6.93 6.59
C ASP A 111 15.50 6.35 6.43
N GLY A 112 14.58 6.66 7.34
CA GLY A 112 13.21 6.15 7.31
C GLY A 112 13.08 4.65 7.60
N ILE A 113 14.15 4.00 8.09
CA ILE A 113 14.19 2.56 8.35
C ILE A 113 13.96 2.31 9.84
N LEU A 114 12.75 1.91 10.20
CA LEU A 114 12.47 1.46 11.56
C LEU A 114 13.26 0.19 11.92
N SER A 115 13.41 -0.03 13.22
CA SER A 115 13.88 -1.31 13.76
C SER A 115 12.95 -1.72 14.89
N TRP A 116 12.95 -3.02 15.23
CA TRP A 116 12.15 -3.47 16.37
C TRP A 116 12.55 -2.78 17.66
N ALA A 117 13.83 -2.48 17.86
CA ALA A 117 14.32 -1.77 19.04
C ALA A 117 13.67 -0.37 19.20
N LEU A 118 13.32 0.29 18.10
CA LEU A 118 12.57 1.55 18.12
C LEU A 118 11.07 1.33 18.34
N ILE A 119 10.50 0.26 17.76
CA ILE A 119 9.06 -0.04 17.82
C ILE A 119 8.63 -0.55 19.20
N ALA A 120 9.36 -1.51 19.79
CA ALA A 120 8.95 -2.20 21.01
C ALA A 120 8.61 -1.25 22.18
N PRO A 121 9.42 -0.21 22.47
CA PRO A 121 9.11 0.75 23.54
C PRO A 121 7.83 1.57 23.30
N GLN A 122 7.37 1.66 22.06
CA GLN A 122 6.18 2.41 21.70
C GLN A 122 4.90 1.59 21.75
N LEU A 123 4.99 0.26 21.84
CA LEU A 123 3.83 -0.61 21.93
C LEU A 123 2.95 -0.26 23.15
N ARG A 124 1.63 -0.27 22.94
CA ARG A 124 0.61 -0.03 23.96
C ARG A 124 -0.37 -1.18 23.97
N GLY A 125 -0.41 -1.90 25.10
CA GLY A 125 -1.43 -2.90 25.39
C GLY A 125 -2.78 -2.29 25.73
N ARG A 126 -3.70 -3.11 26.24
CA ARG A 126 -4.97 -2.63 26.78
C ARG A 126 -4.69 -1.71 27.99
N SER A 127 -5.30 -0.54 27.99
CA SER A 127 -5.10 0.51 28.99
C SER A 127 -6.36 1.36 29.08
N ASP A 128 -6.76 1.76 30.29
CA ASP A 128 -7.92 2.65 30.49
C ASP A 128 -7.61 4.11 30.10
N HIS A 129 -6.33 4.43 29.88
CA HIS A 129 -5.84 5.80 29.64
C HIS A 129 -5.23 6.02 28.25
N ARG A 130 -4.92 4.94 27.51
CA ARG A 130 -4.08 5.01 26.30
C ARG A 130 -4.69 4.17 25.19
N ALA A 131 -4.62 4.68 23.96
CA ALA A 131 -4.96 3.92 22.76
C ALA A 131 -4.09 2.66 22.66
N ARG A 132 -4.72 1.53 22.36
CA ARG A 132 -4.02 0.25 22.13
C ARG A 132 -3.39 0.26 20.74
N THR A 133 -2.16 -0.23 20.61
CA THR A 133 -1.53 -0.44 19.29
C THR A 133 -2.34 -1.47 18.51
N GLY A 134 -2.73 -1.11 17.29
CA GLY A 134 -3.54 -1.96 16.40
C GLY A 134 -2.80 -2.43 15.16
N LEU A 135 -1.78 -1.70 14.70
CA LEU A 135 -1.09 -1.96 13.44
C LEU A 135 0.33 -1.40 13.52
N VAL A 136 1.29 -2.10 12.90
CA VAL A 136 2.57 -1.53 12.47
C VAL A 136 2.50 -1.30 10.97
N GLU A 137 2.88 -0.12 10.52
CA GLU A 137 3.02 0.22 9.11
C GLU A 137 4.49 0.54 8.80
N LEU A 138 4.96 0.01 7.67
CA LEU A 138 6.27 0.29 7.10
C LEU A 138 6.10 0.81 5.66
N GLU A 139 7.07 1.60 5.19
CA GLU A 139 7.10 2.12 3.82
C GLU A 139 8.37 1.63 3.10
N ASN A 140 8.23 0.97 1.94
CA ASN A 140 9.38 0.49 1.15
C ASN A 140 9.14 0.66 -0.36
N THR A 141 9.90 1.52 -1.05
CA THR A 141 10.97 2.41 -0.55
C THR A 141 10.43 3.62 0.24
N SER A 142 11.18 4.15 1.20
CA SER A 142 10.78 5.34 1.97
C SER A 142 10.96 6.63 1.16
N ASN A 143 9.85 7.31 0.84
CA ASN A 143 9.79 8.46 -0.06
C ASN A 143 10.52 9.68 0.50
N LEU A 144 10.15 10.10 1.71
CA LEU A 144 10.72 11.28 2.37
C LEU A 144 12.12 11.03 2.98
N ALA A 145 12.62 9.79 2.91
CA ALA A 145 14.01 9.44 3.18
C ALA A 145 14.83 9.17 1.90
N GLY A 146 14.42 9.75 0.77
CA GLY A 146 15.22 9.74 -0.46
C GLY A 146 15.14 8.44 -1.27
N GLY A 147 14.10 7.64 -1.07
CA GLY A 147 13.92 6.35 -1.74
C GLY A 147 14.76 5.23 -1.12
N SER A 148 15.09 5.33 0.17
CA SER A 148 15.81 4.30 0.89
C SER A 148 15.08 2.95 0.81
N VAL A 149 15.86 1.88 0.70
CA VAL A 149 15.36 0.51 0.58
C VAL A 149 15.52 -0.18 1.92
N TYR A 150 14.44 -0.79 2.41
CA TYR A 150 14.48 -1.53 3.67
C TYR A 150 15.42 -2.75 3.57
N PRO A 151 16.38 -2.92 4.49
CA PRO A 151 17.13 -4.16 4.58
C PRO A 151 16.18 -5.32 4.93
N GLN A 152 16.19 -6.36 4.10
CA GLN A 152 15.19 -7.43 4.18
C GLN A 152 15.14 -8.10 5.56
N ALA A 153 16.30 -8.36 6.18
CA ALA A 153 16.37 -8.96 7.51
C ALA A 153 15.70 -8.10 8.59
N VAL A 154 15.76 -6.76 8.48
CA VAL A 154 15.16 -5.84 9.44
C VAL A 154 13.64 -5.82 9.27
N ALA A 155 13.14 -5.78 8.02
CA ALA A 155 11.70 -5.86 7.74
C ALA A 155 11.10 -7.17 8.28
N GLU A 156 11.80 -8.28 8.06
CA GLU A 156 11.37 -9.59 8.55
C GLU A 156 11.39 -9.71 10.07
N GLU A 157 12.42 -9.17 10.74
CA GLU A 157 12.48 -9.13 12.21
C GLU A 157 11.28 -8.36 12.78
N ILE A 158 10.93 -7.22 12.17
CA ILE A 158 9.77 -6.43 12.60
C ILE A 158 8.49 -7.22 12.42
N CYS A 159 8.29 -7.88 11.27
CA CYS A 159 7.11 -8.70 11.03
C CYS A 159 7.00 -9.83 12.07
N ASP A 160 8.07 -10.62 12.25
CA ASP A 160 8.06 -11.75 13.19
C ASP A 160 7.71 -11.31 14.62
N ARG A 161 8.29 -10.19 15.06
CA ARG A 161 8.08 -9.69 16.43
C ARG A 161 6.75 -8.97 16.60
N ALA A 162 6.25 -8.29 15.58
CA ALA A 162 4.90 -7.72 15.57
C ALA A 162 3.85 -8.84 15.65
N HIS A 163 4.02 -9.90 14.86
CA HIS A 163 3.15 -11.09 14.89
C HIS A 163 3.20 -11.79 16.26
N ALA A 164 4.39 -11.94 16.86
CA ALA A 164 4.52 -12.46 18.22
C ALA A 164 3.81 -11.59 19.28
N ALA A 165 3.67 -10.29 19.03
CA ALA A 165 2.88 -9.36 19.84
C ALA A 165 1.38 -9.31 19.47
N GLY A 166 0.95 -10.12 18.49
CA GLY A 166 -0.44 -10.16 18.02
C GLY A 166 -0.85 -8.93 17.20
N LEU A 167 0.09 -8.32 16.49
CA LEU A 167 -0.12 -7.13 15.65
C LEU A 167 0.07 -7.47 14.17
N PRO A 168 -0.86 -7.09 13.28
CA PRO A 168 -0.62 -7.14 11.85
C PRO A 168 0.42 -6.09 11.44
N VAL A 169 1.04 -6.32 10.27
CA VAL A 169 1.97 -5.40 9.61
C VAL A 169 1.50 -5.10 8.18
N HIS A 170 1.30 -3.82 7.89
CA HIS A 170 1.00 -3.33 6.55
C HIS A 170 2.23 -2.70 5.91
N LEU A 171 2.40 -2.90 4.60
CA LEU A 171 3.43 -2.24 3.82
C LEU A 171 2.81 -1.23 2.84
N ASP A 172 3.16 0.06 2.98
CA ASP A 172 3.13 0.99 1.86
C ASP A 172 4.31 0.64 0.93
N GLY A 173 4.00 -0.15 -0.07
CA GLY A 173 4.90 -0.58 -1.12
C GLY A 173 4.70 0.23 -2.40
N ALA A 174 4.34 1.52 -2.32
CA ALA A 174 4.11 2.37 -3.49
C ALA A 174 5.18 2.25 -4.58
N ARG A 175 6.43 1.97 -4.17
CA ARG A 175 7.60 1.77 -5.05
C ARG A 175 8.33 0.45 -4.78
N ILE A 176 7.61 -0.59 -4.36
CA ILE A 176 8.20 -1.89 -4.00
C ILE A 176 8.98 -2.53 -5.16
N PHE A 177 8.57 -2.29 -6.41
CA PHE A 177 9.31 -2.78 -7.59
C PHE A 177 10.68 -2.11 -7.75
N ASN A 178 10.85 -0.85 -7.32
CA ASN A 178 12.16 -0.21 -7.28
C ASN A 178 13.09 -0.90 -6.27
N ALA A 179 12.56 -1.21 -5.08
CA ALA A 179 13.30 -1.98 -4.06
C ALA A 179 13.68 -3.38 -4.57
N ALA A 180 12.74 -4.08 -5.22
CA ALA A 180 12.96 -5.40 -5.80
C ALA A 180 14.09 -5.39 -6.84
N VAL A 181 14.08 -4.42 -7.76
CA VAL A 181 15.14 -4.23 -8.75
C VAL A 181 16.48 -3.88 -8.08
N ALA A 182 16.49 -2.96 -7.11
CA ALA A 182 17.70 -2.55 -6.41
C ALA A 182 18.38 -3.70 -5.65
N LEU A 183 17.58 -4.63 -5.10
CA LEU A 183 18.06 -5.77 -4.32
C LEU A 183 18.23 -7.05 -5.17
N GLY A 184 17.80 -7.04 -6.44
CA GLY A 184 17.88 -8.21 -7.31
C GLY A 184 17.01 -9.39 -6.85
N CYS A 185 15.84 -9.11 -6.27
CA CYS A 185 14.89 -10.13 -5.78
C CYS A 185 13.46 -9.82 -6.24
N SER A 186 12.53 -10.73 -5.97
CA SER A 186 11.11 -10.55 -6.32
C SER A 186 10.35 -9.73 -5.27
N PRO A 187 9.27 -9.03 -5.66
CA PRO A 187 8.36 -8.40 -4.71
C PRO A 187 7.71 -9.40 -3.73
N ALA A 188 7.46 -10.64 -4.18
CA ALA A 188 6.97 -11.70 -3.30
C ALA A 188 7.95 -11.99 -2.15
N GLU A 189 9.25 -12.13 -2.45
CA GLU A 189 10.28 -12.38 -1.43
C GLU A 189 10.37 -11.22 -0.43
N LEU A 190 10.39 -9.99 -0.92
CA LEU A 190 10.47 -8.79 -0.07
C LEU A 190 9.28 -8.69 0.88
N THR A 191 8.11 -9.06 0.39
CA THR A 191 6.86 -8.79 1.10
C THR A 191 6.28 -9.98 1.85
N ARG A 192 6.86 -11.18 1.76
CA ARG A 192 6.24 -12.44 2.22
C ARG A 192 5.73 -12.46 3.67
N LYS A 193 6.31 -11.67 4.57
CA LYS A 193 5.92 -11.63 6.00
C LYS A 193 4.91 -10.53 6.34
N PHE A 194 4.58 -9.65 5.40
CA PHE A 194 3.55 -8.63 5.61
C PHE A 194 2.16 -9.24 5.52
N ASP A 195 1.20 -8.71 6.28
CA ASP A 195 -0.21 -9.14 6.24
C ASP A 195 -0.94 -8.56 5.03
N SER A 196 -0.59 -7.33 4.65
CA SER A 196 -1.08 -6.69 3.43
C SER A 196 -0.08 -5.71 2.84
N VAL A 197 -0.13 -5.54 1.52
CA VAL A 197 0.76 -4.65 0.77
C VAL A 197 -0.06 -3.79 -0.16
N MET A 198 0.12 -2.48 -0.09
CA MET A 198 -0.32 -1.55 -1.12
C MET A 198 0.84 -1.28 -2.09
N PHE A 199 0.61 -1.27 -3.40
CA PHE A 199 1.61 -0.77 -4.35
C PHE A 199 0.98 0.07 -5.46
N CYS A 200 1.73 1.04 -5.99
CA CYS A 200 1.23 1.95 -7.02
C CYS A 200 1.53 1.47 -8.43
N LEU A 201 0.55 1.57 -9.32
CA LEU A 201 0.73 1.41 -10.77
C LEU A 201 1.07 2.76 -11.44
N SER A 202 0.57 3.87 -10.86
CA SER A 202 0.67 5.22 -11.42
C SER A 202 1.88 6.04 -10.99
N LYS A 203 3.03 5.36 -10.89
CA LYS A 203 4.35 5.95 -10.57
C LYS A 203 5.38 5.44 -11.57
N GLY A 204 6.52 4.90 -11.13
CA GLY A 204 7.54 4.31 -12.00
C GLY A 204 7.05 3.20 -12.95
N LEU A 205 5.92 2.53 -12.67
CA LEU A 205 5.29 1.56 -13.59
C LEU A 205 4.52 2.22 -14.76
N GLY A 206 4.25 3.52 -14.69
CA GLY A 206 3.79 4.32 -15.82
C GLY A 206 2.29 4.26 -16.15
N ALA A 207 1.48 3.53 -15.36
CA ALA A 207 0.02 3.53 -15.55
C ALA A 207 -0.56 4.93 -15.30
N PRO A 208 -1.68 5.32 -15.92
CA PRO A 208 -2.25 6.66 -15.71
C PRO A 208 -2.89 6.83 -14.33
N VAL A 209 -3.46 5.75 -13.79
CA VAL A 209 -4.24 5.75 -12.55
C VAL A 209 -4.03 4.41 -11.86
N GLY A 210 -4.20 4.40 -10.55
CA GLY A 210 -4.49 3.18 -9.84
C GLY A 210 -3.34 2.63 -9.02
N SER A 211 -3.74 1.79 -8.09
CA SER A 211 -2.88 1.07 -7.16
C SER A 211 -3.55 -0.26 -6.86
N MET A 212 -2.77 -1.17 -6.30
CA MET A 212 -3.24 -2.49 -5.91
C MET A 212 -3.06 -2.64 -4.41
N LEU A 213 -4.00 -3.34 -3.79
CA LEU A 213 -3.88 -3.85 -2.44
C LEU A 213 -3.89 -5.39 -2.53
N VAL A 214 -2.91 -6.06 -1.94
CA VAL A 214 -2.82 -7.53 -1.93
C VAL A 214 -2.70 -8.05 -0.50
N GLY A 215 -3.23 -9.25 -0.24
CA GLY A 215 -3.26 -9.87 1.09
C GLY A 215 -3.99 -11.21 1.08
N SER A 216 -4.45 -11.67 2.26
CA SER A 216 -5.31 -12.85 2.33
C SER A 216 -6.67 -12.60 1.69
N LYS A 217 -7.37 -13.69 1.33
CA LYS A 217 -8.70 -13.60 0.74
C LYS A 217 -9.70 -12.89 1.68
N GLU A 218 -9.66 -13.21 2.97
CA GLU A 218 -10.52 -12.62 3.99
C GLU A 218 -10.27 -11.11 4.12
N PHE A 219 -9.00 -10.70 4.13
CA PHE A 219 -8.63 -9.29 4.17
C PHE A 219 -9.13 -8.52 2.95
N ILE A 220 -9.02 -9.12 1.75
CA ILE A 220 -9.43 -8.46 0.49
C ILE A 220 -10.96 -8.33 0.37
N GLU A 221 -11.73 -9.29 0.88
CA GLU A 221 -13.19 -9.18 0.92
C GLU A 221 -13.64 -8.02 1.83
N GLU A 222 -13.05 -7.86 3.01
CA GLU A 222 -13.30 -6.70 3.88
C GLU A 222 -12.82 -5.38 3.26
N ALA A 223 -11.64 -5.40 2.64
CA ALA A 223 -11.08 -4.24 1.93
C ALA A 223 -12.00 -3.76 0.80
N ARG A 224 -12.70 -4.67 0.11
CA ARG A 224 -13.67 -4.31 -0.94
C ARG A 224 -14.86 -3.52 -0.38
N LEU A 225 -15.32 -3.85 0.83
CA LEU A 225 -16.37 -3.09 1.52
C LEU A 225 -15.89 -1.69 1.87
N VAL A 226 -14.67 -1.56 2.41
CA VAL A 226 -14.09 -0.25 2.74
C VAL A 226 -13.83 0.60 1.49
N ARG A 227 -13.31 -0.01 0.41
CA ARG A 227 -13.17 0.64 -0.91
C ARG A 227 -14.51 1.21 -1.37
N LYS A 228 -15.62 0.49 -1.14
CA LYS A 228 -16.97 0.97 -1.47
C LYS A 228 -17.39 2.17 -0.59
N MET A 229 -17.08 2.16 0.71
CA MET A 229 -17.35 3.29 1.62
C MET A 229 -16.62 4.57 1.18
N LEU A 230 -15.37 4.43 0.73
CA LEU A 230 -14.54 5.53 0.23
C LEU A 230 -14.88 5.97 -1.21
N GLY A 231 -15.90 5.37 -1.83
CA GLY A 231 -16.32 5.69 -3.19
C GLY A 231 -15.44 5.13 -4.30
N GLY A 232 -14.50 4.23 -3.99
CA GLY A 232 -13.59 3.60 -4.97
C GLY A 232 -14.17 2.43 -5.76
N GLY A 233 -15.42 2.03 -5.49
CA GLY A 233 -16.13 1.01 -6.25
C GLY A 233 -16.60 1.52 -7.61
N MET A 234 -15.67 1.57 -8.57
CA MET A 234 -15.85 2.01 -9.95
C MET A 234 -16.71 1.01 -10.77
N ARG A 235 -17.04 1.35 -12.01
CA ARG A 235 -17.82 0.50 -12.93
C ARG A 235 -16.90 -0.18 -13.94
N GLN A 236 -16.90 0.27 -15.19
CA GLN A 236 -16.04 -0.22 -16.28
C GLN A 236 -14.60 0.26 -16.10
N ALA A 237 -13.98 -0.17 -15.00
CA ALA A 237 -12.62 0.21 -14.62
C ALA A 237 -11.55 -0.57 -15.40
N GLY A 238 -11.93 -1.56 -16.21
CA GLY A 238 -11.01 -2.31 -17.07
C GLY A 238 -10.23 -1.44 -18.05
N VAL A 239 -10.76 -0.27 -18.43
CA VAL A 239 -10.02 0.75 -19.20
C VAL A 239 -8.80 1.33 -18.46
N LEU A 240 -8.71 1.13 -17.15
CA LEU A 240 -7.60 1.57 -16.28
C LEU A 240 -6.76 0.40 -15.75
N ALA A 241 -7.11 -0.85 -16.07
CA ALA A 241 -6.55 -2.06 -15.47
C ALA A 241 -5.63 -2.84 -16.42
#